data_AF-A0AAQ4E910-F1
#
_entry.id   AF-A0AAQ4E910-F1
#
_cell.length_a   1.000
_cell.length_b   1.000
_cell.length_c   1.000
_cell.angle_alpha   90.00
_cell.angle_beta   90.00
_cell.angle_gamma   90.00
#
_symmetry.space_group_name_H-M   'P 1'
#
loop_
_entity.id
_entity.type
_entity.pdbx_description
1 polymer ?
#
loop_
_entity_poly.entity_id
_entity_poly.type
_entity_poly.pdbx_seq_one_letter_code
_entity_poly.pdbx_strand_id
1 'polypeptide(L)'
;MEEIVCIEVELCFHSSIVDLEKKLVTAAEVFSEKEQRESTLLDLMKHLQGKVTHSLVIEAALPAGEVQVMAPHIYTSTDGTFVFAGSLNEVIRVSSGGLQRALIICLLIYYVKNLEYPSAFSQILFVVQKIVLPGEIIPRGLVSARLRKFLTVLNKIL
;
A
#
# COMPACT_ATOMS: atom_id res chain seq x y z
N MET A 1 11.71 -8.48 -13.64
CA MET A 1 11.42 -7.12 -13.12
C MET A 1 10.89 -7.20 -11.69
N GLU A 2 9.81 -7.95 -11.43
CA GLU A 2 9.29 -8.14 -10.05
C GLU A 2 10.37 -8.59 -9.06
N GLU A 3 11.16 -9.63 -9.39
CA GLU A 3 12.23 -10.13 -8.51
C GLU A 3 13.26 -9.07 -8.13
N ILE A 4 13.69 -8.24 -9.09
CA ILE A 4 14.64 -7.14 -8.86
C ILE A 4 14.02 -6.12 -7.89
N VAL A 5 12.74 -5.81 -8.07
CA VAL A 5 12.01 -4.89 -7.19
C VAL A 5 11.83 -5.49 -5.80
N CYS A 6 11.57 -6.80 -5.69
CA CYS A 6 11.53 -7.48 -4.39
C CYS A 6 12.88 -7.40 -3.67
N ILE A 7 14.00 -7.59 -4.37
CA ILE A 7 15.33 -7.41 -3.78
C ILE A 7 15.53 -5.96 -3.30
N GLU A 8 15.12 -4.98 -4.10
CA GLU A 8 15.20 -3.56 -3.72
C GLU A 8 14.34 -3.24 -2.49
N VAL A 9 13.13 -3.81 -2.41
CA VAL A 9 12.25 -3.73 -1.22
C VAL A 9 13.00 -4.23 0.02
N GLU A 10 13.62 -5.41 -0.09
CA GLU A 10 14.29 -6.06 1.04
C GLU A 10 15.51 -5.27 1.49
N LEU A 11 16.27 -4.70 0.55
CA LEU A 11 17.42 -3.83 0.84
C LEU A 11 16.98 -2.50 1.46
N CYS A 12 16.00 -1.81 0.88
CA CYS A 12 15.53 -0.51 1.38
C CYS A 12 14.87 -0.64 2.77
N PHE A 13 14.04 -1.65 2.98
CA PHE A 13 13.26 -1.80 4.22
C PHE A 13 13.91 -2.75 5.24
N HIS A 14 15.08 -3.30 4.94
CA HIS A 14 15.86 -4.16 5.84
C HIS A 14 15.04 -5.34 6.40
N SER A 15 14.15 -5.91 5.58
CA SER A 15 13.21 -6.98 5.97
C SER A 15 12.82 -7.77 4.73
N SER A 16 12.66 -9.10 4.87
CA SER A 16 12.19 -9.94 3.76
C SER A 16 10.81 -9.49 3.29
N ILE A 17 10.53 -9.59 1.98
CA ILE A 17 9.22 -9.20 1.44
C ILE A 17 8.10 -10.05 2.03
N VAL A 18 8.39 -11.32 2.29
CA VAL A 18 7.47 -12.28 2.92
C VAL A 18 7.08 -11.84 4.33
N ASP A 19 8.02 -11.33 5.12
CA ASP A 19 7.70 -10.87 6.47
C ASP A 19 6.93 -9.54 6.46
N LEU A 20 7.22 -8.65 5.50
CA LEU A 20 6.42 -7.44 5.30
C LEU A 20 4.98 -7.76 4.89
N GLU A 21 4.78 -8.74 4.01
CA GLU A 21 3.45 -9.24 3.63
C GLU A 21 2.68 -9.76 4.84
N LYS A 22 3.32 -10.59 5.69
CA LYS A 22 2.71 -11.09 6.92
C LYS A 22 2.29 -9.95 7.85
N LYS A 23 3.11 -8.92 8.03
CA LYS A 23 2.74 -7.77 8.87
C LYS A 23 1.53 -7.01 8.32
N LEU A 24 1.38 -6.92 6.99
CA LEU A 24 0.17 -6.34 6.38
C LEU A 24 -1.06 -7.23 6.57
N VAL A 25 -0.90 -8.56 6.59
CA VAL A 25 -1.99 -9.48 6.98
C VAL A 25 -2.38 -9.24 8.44
N THR A 26 -1.41 -9.16 9.36
CA THR A 26 -1.68 -8.84 10.77
C THR A 26 -2.42 -7.52 10.94
N ALA A 27 -2.11 -6.50 10.12
CA ALA A 27 -2.87 -5.24 10.16
C ALA A 27 -4.36 -5.41 9.81
N ALA A 28 -4.70 -6.30 8.88
CA ALA A 28 -6.08 -6.63 8.55
C ALA A 28 -6.77 -7.47 9.64
N GLU A 29 -6.04 -8.39 10.28
CA GLU A 29 -6.52 -9.17 11.43
C GLU A 29 -6.86 -8.25 12.62
N VAL A 30 -5.94 -7.35 12.97
CA VAL A 30 -6.15 -6.34 14.02
C VAL A 30 -7.34 -5.44 13.71
N PHE A 31 -7.52 -5.07 12.44
CA PHE A 31 -8.70 -4.32 12.02
C PHE A 31 -9.99 -5.14 12.18
N SER A 32 -9.96 -6.42 11.82
CA SER A 32 -11.10 -7.33 11.96
C SER A 32 -11.54 -7.49 13.41
N GLU A 33 -10.59 -7.68 14.33
CA GLU A 33 -10.87 -7.75 15.77
C GLU A 33 -11.51 -6.46 16.29
N LYS A 34 -10.97 -5.31 15.90
CA LYS A 34 -11.49 -4.00 16.29
C LYS A 34 -12.92 -3.76 15.80
N GLU A 35 -13.23 -4.17 14.57
CA GLU A 35 -14.55 -4.00 13.97
C GLU A 35 -15.51 -5.15 14.32
N GLN A 36 -15.05 -6.16 15.07
CA GLN A 36 -15.82 -7.36 15.46
C GLN A 36 -16.44 -8.08 14.25
N ARG A 37 -15.74 -8.06 13.11
CA ARG A 37 -16.14 -8.72 11.87
C ARG A 37 -14.92 -9.10 11.05
N GLU A 38 -15.01 -10.19 10.30
CA GLU A 38 -13.99 -10.52 9.30
C GLU A 38 -13.86 -9.37 8.29
N SER A 39 -12.64 -8.86 8.13
CA SER A 39 -12.32 -7.72 7.30
C SER A 39 -11.02 -7.95 6.54
N THR A 40 -10.97 -7.44 5.31
CA THR A 40 -9.80 -7.51 4.45
C THR A 40 -8.93 -6.26 4.56
N LEU A 41 -7.74 -6.30 3.96
CA LEU A 41 -6.91 -5.10 3.81
C LEU A 41 -7.64 -4.02 2.99
N LEU A 42 -8.47 -4.40 2.02
CA LEU A 42 -9.29 -3.47 1.24
C LEU A 42 -10.38 -2.81 2.08
N ASP A 43 -10.97 -3.52 3.05
CA ASP A 43 -11.90 -2.93 4.03
C ASP A 43 -11.21 -1.86 4.88
N LEU A 44 -10.00 -2.15 5.39
CA LEU A 44 -9.19 -1.19 6.13
C LEU A 44 -8.90 0.05 5.26
N MET A 45 -8.51 -0.13 4.01
CA MET A 45 -8.27 0.95 3.06
C MET A 45 -9.50 1.83 2.89
N LYS A 46 -10.66 1.24 2.60
CA LYS A 46 -11.94 1.95 2.44
C LYS A 46 -12.32 2.71 3.71
N HIS A 47 -12.10 2.12 4.88
CA HIS A 47 -12.35 2.75 6.17
C HIS A 47 -11.50 4.03 6.38
N LEU A 48 -10.21 3.95 6.05
CA LEU A 48 -9.26 5.06 6.19
C LEU A 48 -9.47 6.15 5.12
N GLN A 49 -9.75 5.76 3.88
CA GLN A 49 -9.95 6.67 2.75
C GLN A 49 -11.17 7.59 2.93
N GLY A 50 -12.23 7.12 3.60
CA GLY A 50 -13.40 7.94 3.88
C GLY A 50 -14.19 8.33 2.63
N LYS A 51 -14.48 9.63 2.44
CA LYS A 51 -15.32 10.14 1.32
C LYS A 51 -14.50 10.63 0.11
N VAL A 52 -13.36 10.02 -0.16
CA VAL A 52 -12.52 10.40 -1.31
C VAL A 52 -12.88 9.55 -2.52
N THR A 53 -13.00 10.17 -3.70
CA THR A 53 -13.39 9.51 -4.95
C THR A 53 -12.24 8.80 -5.67
N HIS A 54 -11.00 9.13 -5.32
CA HIS A 54 -9.79 8.58 -5.94
C HIS A 54 -9.23 7.46 -5.07
N SER A 55 -8.94 6.30 -5.67
CA SER A 55 -8.45 5.11 -4.99
C SER A 55 -7.06 4.72 -5.47
N LEU A 56 -6.19 4.31 -4.54
CA LEU A 56 -4.86 3.79 -4.85
C LEU A 56 -4.94 2.47 -5.64
N VAL A 57 -5.98 1.69 -5.33
CA VAL A 57 -6.30 0.42 -5.98
C VAL A 57 -7.47 0.65 -6.93
N ILE A 58 -7.26 0.31 -8.20
CA ILE A 58 -8.22 0.45 -9.28
C ILE A 58 -8.63 -0.96 -9.71
N GLU A 59 -9.92 -1.28 -9.51
CA GLU A 59 -10.52 -2.55 -9.92
C GLU A 59 -10.86 -2.52 -11.42
N ALA A 60 -9.84 -2.44 -12.27
CA ALA A 60 -9.96 -2.46 -13.73
C ALA A 60 -8.69 -3.05 -14.36
N ALA A 61 -8.80 -3.46 -15.62
CA ALA A 61 -7.64 -3.82 -16.42
C ALA A 61 -6.69 -2.62 -16.58
N LEU A 62 -5.40 -2.89 -16.74
CA LEU A 62 -4.43 -1.87 -17.08
C LEU A 62 -4.84 -1.24 -18.42
N PRO A 63 -5.01 0.09 -18.50
CA PRO A 63 -5.48 0.72 -19.72
C PRO A 63 -4.47 0.54 -20.87
N ALA A 64 -5.00 0.27 -22.07
CA ALA A 64 -4.20 0.11 -23.27
C ALA A 64 -3.83 1.47 -23.87
N GLY A 65 -2.53 1.78 -23.96
CA GLY A 65 -2.01 3.03 -24.51
C GLY A 65 -1.42 3.97 -23.47
N GLU A 66 -0.80 5.08 -23.92
CA GLU A 66 -0.20 6.08 -23.03
C GLU A 66 -1.27 6.76 -22.17
N VAL A 67 -1.48 6.22 -20.97
CA VAL A 67 -2.28 6.91 -19.97
C VAL A 67 -1.35 7.78 -19.15
N GLN A 68 -1.60 9.09 -19.18
CA GLN A 68 -1.03 10.03 -18.23
C GLN A 68 -1.65 9.79 -16.85
N VAL A 69 -1.24 8.71 -16.18
CA VAL A 69 -1.48 8.57 -14.75
C VAL A 69 -0.27 9.18 -14.06
N MET A 70 -0.45 10.37 -13.47
CA MET A 70 0.67 11.16 -12.93
C MET A 70 1.31 10.60 -11.65
N ALA A 71 0.81 9.50 -11.10
CA ALA A 71 1.30 8.93 -9.85
C ALA A 71 1.25 7.39 -9.86
N PRO A 72 2.00 6.72 -8.98
CA PRO A 72 1.92 5.27 -8.83
C PRO A 72 0.54 4.78 -8.37
N HIS A 73 0.03 3.72 -9.02
CA HIS A 73 -1.26 3.09 -8.74
C HIS A 73 -1.18 1.57 -8.84
N ILE A 74 -2.14 0.89 -8.21
CA ILE A 74 -2.31 -0.56 -8.27
C ILE A 74 -3.56 -0.87 -9.10
N TYR A 75 -3.43 -1.71 -10.11
CA TYR A 75 -4.54 -2.22 -10.91
C TYR A 75 -4.78 -3.68 -10.56
N THR A 76 -6.04 -4.03 -10.28
CA THR A 76 -6.46 -5.41 -9.99
C THR A 76 -7.57 -5.81 -10.95
N SER A 77 -7.32 -6.85 -11.75
CA SER A 77 -8.31 -7.46 -12.65
C SER A 77 -8.27 -8.98 -12.56
N THR A 78 -9.10 -9.65 -13.36
CA THR A 78 -9.02 -11.10 -13.56
C THR A 78 -7.67 -11.58 -14.09
N ASP A 79 -6.91 -10.69 -14.75
CA ASP A 79 -5.63 -11.02 -15.38
C ASP A 79 -4.44 -10.94 -14.39
N GLY A 80 -4.70 -10.36 -13.21
CA GLY A 80 -3.75 -10.27 -12.11
C GLY A 80 -3.72 -8.90 -11.43
N THR A 81 -2.68 -8.70 -10.62
CA THR A 81 -2.37 -7.43 -9.97
C THR A 81 -1.15 -6.79 -10.62
N PHE A 82 -1.24 -5.50 -10.90
CA PHE A 82 -0.19 -4.73 -11.56
C PHE A 82 0.11 -3.47 -10.76
N VAL A 83 1.38 -3.14 -10.59
CA VAL A 83 1.83 -1.86 -10.05
C VAL A 83 2.34 -1.00 -11.18
N PHE A 84 1.68 0.14 -11.40
CA PHE A 84 2.09 1.15 -12.37
C PHE A 84 2.93 2.21 -11.67
N ALA A 85 4.14 2.50 -12.15
CA ALA A 85 5.08 3.40 -11.48
C ALA A 85 5.19 4.81 -12.11
N GLY A 86 4.21 5.21 -12.94
CA GLY A 86 4.19 6.52 -13.61
C GLY A 86 4.33 6.45 -15.14
N SER A 87 4.69 5.30 -15.69
CA SER A 87 4.82 5.06 -17.13
C SER A 87 4.45 3.61 -17.50
N LEU A 88 3.97 3.39 -18.73
CA LEU A 88 3.69 2.04 -19.25
C LEU A 88 4.93 1.15 -19.30
N ASN A 89 6.12 1.73 -19.44
CA ASN A 89 7.38 0.99 -19.42
C ASN A 89 7.80 0.60 -18.00
N GLU A 90 7.13 1.13 -16.98
CA GLU A 90 7.39 0.88 -15.56
C GLU A 90 6.19 0.19 -14.90
N VAL A 91 5.71 -0.89 -15.54
CA VAL A 91 4.61 -1.71 -15.03
C VAL A 91 5.16 -3.03 -14.52
N ILE A 92 4.83 -3.34 -13.27
CA ILE A 92 5.23 -4.57 -12.59
C ILE A 92 4.00 -5.45 -12.44
N ARG A 93 3.99 -6.60 -13.12
CA ARG A 93 3.01 -7.65 -12.84
C ARG A 93 3.43 -8.39 -11.57
N VAL A 94 2.52 -8.50 -10.61
CA VAL A 94 2.73 -9.17 -9.33
C VAL A 94 2.31 -10.63 -9.47
N SER A 95 3.27 -11.55 -9.32
CA SER A 95 3.06 -12.99 -9.54
C SER A 95 2.41 -13.70 -8.34
N SER A 96 2.67 -13.23 -7.11
CA SER A 96 2.24 -13.85 -5.86
C SER A 96 2.10 -12.81 -4.73
N GLY A 97 1.29 -13.07 -3.70
CA GLY A 97 1.07 -12.11 -2.59
C GLY A 97 0.14 -10.91 -2.92
N GLY A 98 -0.49 -10.95 -4.10
CA GLY A 98 -1.63 -10.11 -4.52
C GLY A 98 -1.51 -8.63 -4.16
N LEU A 99 -2.27 -8.22 -3.14
CA LEU A 99 -2.43 -6.82 -2.75
C LEU A 99 -1.35 -6.34 -1.78
N GLN A 100 -0.92 -7.19 -0.84
CA GLN A 100 0.10 -6.86 0.17
C GLN A 100 1.42 -6.53 -0.51
N ARG A 101 1.87 -7.41 -1.40
CA ARG A 101 3.09 -7.20 -2.19
C ARG A 101 2.98 -5.95 -3.06
N ALA A 102 1.86 -5.76 -3.74
CA ALA A 102 1.62 -4.59 -4.57
C ALA A 102 1.70 -3.28 -3.77
N LEU A 103 1.17 -3.25 -2.54
CA LEU A 103 1.25 -2.08 -1.65
C LEU A 103 2.68 -1.78 -1.20
N ILE A 104 3.47 -2.81 -0.87
CA ILE A 104 4.88 -2.66 -0.48
C ILE A 104 5.70 -2.12 -1.66
N ILE A 105 5.52 -2.69 -2.84
CA ILE A 105 6.18 -2.24 -4.08
C ILE A 105 5.75 -0.80 -4.41
N CYS A 106 4.46 -0.49 -4.28
CA CYS A 106 3.96 0.87 -4.51
C CYS A 106 4.61 1.88 -3.55
N LEU A 107 4.70 1.55 -2.26
CA LEU A 107 5.41 2.38 -1.28
C LEU A 107 6.89 2.57 -1.66
N LEU A 108 7.59 1.51 -2.08
CA LEU A 108 8.99 1.60 -2.53
C LEU A 108 9.12 2.61 -3.69
N ILE A 109 8.20 2.61 -4.66
CA ILE A 109 8.25 3.55 -5.78
C ILE A 109 8.13 5.00 -5.28
N TYR A 110 7.20 5.28 -4.38
CA TYR A 110 7.09 6.62 -3.78
C TYR A 110 8.37 7.02 -3.04
N TYR A 111 8.98 6.07 -2.32
CA TYR A 111 10.21 6.29 -1.56
C TYR A 111 11.41 6.58 -2.47
N VAL A 112 11.69 5.72 -3.44
CA VAL A 112 12.84 5.83 -4.36
C VAL A 112 12.72 7.05 -5.27
N LYS A 113 11.51 7.35 -5.75
CA LYS A 113 11.26 8.54 -6.60
C LYS A 113 11.06 9.82 -5.79
N ASN A 114 11.11 9.76 -4.46
CA ASN A 114 10.88 10.90 -3.55
C ASN A 114 9.60 11.68 -3.89
N LEU A 115 8.50 10.95 -4.10
CA LEU A 115 7.21 11.51 -4.48
C LEU A 115 6.36 11.80 -3.25
N GLU A 116 5.66 12.93 -3.25
CA GLU A 116 4.65 13.20 -2.24
C GLU A 116 3.46 12.23 -2.40
N TYR A 117 2.93 11.75 -1.28
CA TYR A 117 1.73 10.92 -1.30
C TYR A 117 0.52 11.78 -1.65
N PRO A 118 -0.28 11.42 -2.67
CA PRO A 118 -1.55 12.08 -2.90
C PRO A 118 -2.41 11.99 -1.64
N SER A 119 -3.10 13.07 -1.28
CA SER A 119 -3.96 13.12 -0.10
C SER A 119 -4.92 11.93 -0.03
N ALA A 120 -5.44 11.50 -1.20
CA ALA A 120 -6.30 10.35 -1.37
C ALA A 120 -5.68 9.01 -0.91
N PHE A 121 -4.36 8.84 -1.02
CA PHE A 121 -3.64 7.58 -0.74
C PHE A 121 -2.81 7.67 0.55
N SER A 122 -2.55 8.89 1.02
CA SER A 122 -1.65 9.20 2.13
C SER A 122 -1.89 8.31 3.35
N GLN A 123 -3.14 8.12 3.78
CA GLN A 123 -3.43 7.35 5.00
C GLN A 123 -3.05 5.88 4.89
N ILE A 124 -3.35 5.20 3.77
CA ILE A 124 -2.97 3.80 3.63
C ILE A 124 -1.46 3.66 3.45
N LEU A 125 -0.83 4.53 2.66
CA LEU A 125 0.62 4.52 2.49
C LEU A 125 1.34 4.79 3.80
N PHE A 126 0.79 5.62 4.69
CA PHE A 126 1.33 5.79 6.05
C PHE A 126 1.17 4.56 6.94
N VAL A 127 0.08 3.79 6.80
CA VAL A 127 -0.04 2.51 7.51
C VAL A 127 1.05 1.56 7.03
N VAL A 128 1.21 1.41 5.71
CA VAL A 128 2.25 0.55 5.14
C VAL A 128 3.63 1.03 5.60
N GLN A 129 3.93 2.32 5.49
CA GLN A 129 5.18 2.93 5.96
C GLN A 129 5.42 2.67 7.44
N LYS A 130 4.40 2.74 8.30
CA LYS A 130 4.57 2.43 9.73
C LYS A 130 4.86 0.97 10.02
N ILE A 131 4.37 0.08 9.18
CA ILE A 131 4.61 -1.36 9.28
C ILE A 131 6.02 -1.70 8.79
N VAL A 132 6.45 -1.09 7.68
CA VAL A 132 7.75 -1.38 7.05
C VAL A 132 8.91 -0.59 7.66
N LEU A 133 8.63 0.62 8.16
CA LEU A 133 9.59 1.60 8.69
C LEU A 133 9.03 2.22 10.00
N PRO A 134 8.97 1.45 11.10
CA PRO A 134 8.28 1.87 12.33
C PRO A 134 8.84 3.18 12.93
N GLY A 135 10.12 3.46 12.70
CA GLY A 135 10.82 4.67 13.17
C GLY A 135 10.47 5.97 12.43
N GLU A 136 9.88 5.91 11.23
CA GLU A 136 9.64 7.13 10.45
C GLU A 136 8.45 7.95 10.96
N ILE A 137 8.61 9.28 11.00
CA ILE A 137 7.59 10.18 11.53
C ILE A 137 6.54 10.47 10.46
N ILE A 138 5.26 10.23 10.77
CA ILE A 138 4.17 10.67 9.89
C ILE A 138 3.91 12.17 10.12
N PRO A 139 3.84 12.99 9.07
CA PRO A 139 3.49 14.40 9.18
C PRO A 139 2.13 14.61 9.87
N ARG A 140 2.10 15.41 10.95
CA ARG A 140 0.90 15.56 11.80
C ARG A 140 -0.34 16.04 11.06
N GLY A 141 -0.17 16.84 10.00
CA GLY A 141 -1.26 17.41 9.20
C GLY A 141 -1.99 16.42 8.30
N LEU A 142 -1.43 15.22 8.10
CA LEU A 142 -2.00 14.20 7.21
C LEU A 142 -2.57 12.99 7.97
N VAL A 143 -2.52 13.03 9.31
CA VAL A 143 -3.03 11.95 10.18
C VAL A 143 -4.46 12.22 10.58
N SER A 144 -5.41 11.51 9.95
CA SER A 144 -6.81 11.54 10.36
C SER A 144 -7.01 10.95 11.76
N ALA A 145 -8.11 11.32 12.43
CA ALA A 145 -8.46 10.72 13.72
C ALA A 145 -8.66 9.20 13.64
N ARG A 146 -9.14 8.69 12.48
CA ARG A 146 -9.30 7.25 12.23
C ARG A 146 -7.94 6.56 12.15
N LEU A 147 -7.02 7.11 11.35
CA LEU A 147 -5.66 6.61 11.23
C LEU A 147 -4.95 6.60 12.58
N ARG A 148 -5.06 7.69 13.36
CA ARG A 148 -4.44 7.77 14.68
C ARG A 148 -4.92 6.65 15.62
N LYS A 149 -6.24 6.45 15.68
CA LYS A 149 -6.83 5.37 16.51
C LYS A 149 -6.34 4.00 16.06
N PHE A 150 -6.30 3.75 14.75
CA PHE A 150 -5.82 2.49 14.22
C PHE A 150 -4.34 2.24 14.54
N LEU A 151 -3.46 3.23 14.31
CA LEU A 151 -2.03 3.13 14.63
C LEU A 151 -1.77 2.91 16.12
N THR A 152 -2.59 3.46 17.02
CA THR A 152 -2.49 3.19 18.47
C THR A 152 -2.78 1.74 18.82
N VAL A 153 -3.67 1.07 18.09
CA VAL A 153 -3.94 -0.36 18.29
C VAL A 153 -2.80 -1.18 17.66
N LEU A 154 -2.40 -0.85 16.44
CA LEU A 154 -1.36 -1.56 15.70
C LEU A 154 0.00 -1.55 16.42
N ASN A 155 0.43 -0.41 16.97
CA ASN A 155 1.69 -0.27 17.71
C ASN A 155 1.74 -1.02 19.06
N LYS A 156 0.61 -1.56 19.54
CA LYS A 156 0.61 -2.40 20.74
C LYS A 156 0.91 -3.86 20.42
N ILE A 157 0.89 -4.21 19.13
CA ILE A 157 0.91 -5.58 18.62
C ILE A 157 2.18 -5.83 17.79
N LEU A 158 2.65 -4.82 17.05
CA LEU A 158 3.95 -4.77 16.38
C LEU A 158 5.06 -4.29 17.32
#